data_AF-A0A0B4CP87-F1
#
_entry.id   AF-A0A0B4CP87-F1
#
_cell.length_a   1.000
_cell.length_b   1.000
_cell.length_c   1.000
_cell.angle_alpha   90.00
_cell.angle_beta   90.00
_cell.angle_gamma   90.00
#
_symmetry.space_group_name_H-M   'P 1'
#
loop_
_entity.id
_entity.type
_entity.pdbx_description
1 polymer ?
#
loop_
_entity_poly.entity_id
_entity_poly.type
_entity_poly.pdbx_seq_one_letter_code
_entity_poly.pdbx_strand_id
1 'polypeptide(L)'
;MTRFLTPALIAAALATATTPALAQSPRPAERAAVLQTVRVCGTDVASRTAYQRDHGATPSFVTAQQAVAAYQSGQRWAAPRCMTAHQYDRLAGAPMQRAAL
;
A
#
# COMPACT_ATOMS: atom_id res chain seq x y z
N MET A 1 50.53 -21.82 -47.70
CA MET A 1 50.28 -21.60 -46.25
C MET A 1 49.45 -20.32 -46.10
N THR A 2 48.70 -20.21 -44.99
CA THR A 2 47.76 -19.12 -44.55
C THR A 2 46.38 -19.10 -45.23
N ARG A 3 45.44 -20.00 -44.87
CA ARG A 3 44.54 -20.04 -43.67
C ARG A 3 43.46 -18.95 -43.65
N PHE A 4 42.22 -19.42 -43.82
CA PHE A 4 40.94 -18.78 -43.46
C PHE A 4 40.93 -18.30 -42.00
N LEU A 5 40.13 -17.28 -41.67
CA LEU A 5 39.04 -17.37 -40.67
C LEU A 5 38.34 -16.01 -40.50
N THR A 6 37.05 -15.99 -40.85
CA THR A 6 36.04 -15.00 -40.47
C THR A 6 35.69 -15.16 -38.99
N PRO A 7 35.57 -14.10 -38.17
CA PRO A 7 34.83 -14.19 -36.92
C PRO A 7 33.42 -13.62 -37.11
N ALA A 8 32.45 -14.50 -36.88
CA ALA A 8 31.04 -14.19 -36.78
C ALA A 8 30.76 -13.27 -35.58
N LEU A 9 30.00 -12.19 -35.83
CA LEU A 9 29.45 -11.32 -34.80
C LEU A 9 28.39 -12.09 -33.99
N ILE A 10 28.68 -12.35 -32.72
CA ILE A 10 27.74 -12.94 -31.77
C ILE A 10 26.76 -11.84 -31.33
N ALA A 11 25.52 -11.93 -31.79
CA ALA A 11 24.43 -11.10 -31.31
C ALA A 11 23.98 -11.61 -29.92
N ALA A 12 24.32 -10.86 -28.87
CA ALA A 12 23.80 -11.11 -27.53
C ALA A 12 22.32 -10.66 -27.45
N ALA A 13 21.40 -11.61 -27.55
CA ALA A 13 19.99 -11.38 -27.26
C ALA A 13 19.82 -11.19 -25.74
N LEU A 14 19.65 -9.95 -25.30
CA LEU A 14 19.25 -9.62 -23.93
C LEU A 14 17.78 -10.03 -23.75
N ALA A 15 17.55 -11.23 -23.21
CA ALA A 15 16.24 -11.64 -22.74
C ALA A 15 15.90 -10.79 -21.51
N THR A 16 15.11 -9.73 -21.71
CA THR A 16 14.49 -8.98 -20.60
C THR A 16 13.45 -9.88 -19.94
N ALA A 17 13.83 -10.51 -18.83
CA ALA A 17 12.91 -11.21 -17.96
C ALA A 17 11.94 -10.18 -17.36
N THR A 18 10.74 -10.07 -17.92
CA THR A 18 9.62 -9.35 -17.33
C THR A 18 9.13 -10.15 -16.12
N THR A 19 9.72 -9.91 -14.95
CA THR A 19 9.16 -10.42 -13.70
C THR A 19 7.77 -9.83 -13.51
N PRO A 20 6.71 -10.66 -13.42
CA PRO A 20 5.38 -10.16 -13.14
C PRO A 20 5.41 -9.51 -11.76
N ALA A 21 4.98 -8.25 -11.68
CA ALA A 21 4.72 -7.59 -10.41
C ALA A 21 3.51 -8.29 -9.77
N LEU A 22 3.78 -9.40 -9.08
CA LEU A 22 2.86 -9.95 -8.09
C LEU A 22 2.53 -8.78 -7.17
N ALA A 23 1.25 -8.43 -7.07
CA ALA A 23 0.76 -7.41 -6.14
C ALA A 23 1.24 -7.78 -4.74
N GLN A 24 2.36 -7.19 -4.33
CA GLN A 24 3.00 -7.48 -3.06
C GLN A 24 2.05 -6.99 -1.98
N SER A 25 1.42 -7.94 -1.30
CA SER A 25 0.60 -7.62 -0.14
C SER A 25 1.51 -6.89 0.86
N PRO A 26 1.09 -5.73 1.41
CA PRO A 26 1.95 -4.92 2.25
C PRO A 26 2.47 -5.75 3.42
N ARG A 27 3.77 -5.59 3.70
CA ARG A 27 4.44 -6.33 4.78
C ARG A 27 3.79 -6.00 6.12
N PRO A 28 3.86 -6.88 7.14
CA PRO A 28 3.26 -6.59 8.45
C PRO A 28 3.73 -5.26 9.07
N ALA A 29 5.02 -4.94 8.96
CA ALA A 29 5.58 -3.67 9.44
C ALA A 29 5.03 -2.45 8.66
N GLU A 30 4.82 -2.58 7.35
CA GLU A 30 4.21 -1.55 6.53
C GLU A 30 2.76 -1.32 6.95
N ARG A 31 1.98 -2.39 7.13
CA ARG A 31 0.60 -2.29 7.63
C ARG A 31 0.52 -1.56 8.97
N ALA A 32 1.40 -1.91 9.92
CA ALA A 32 1.47 -1.23 11.21
C ALA A 32 1.74 0.28 11.04
N ALA A 33 2.67 0.65 10.15
CA ALA A 33 2.95 2.05 9.85
C ALA A 33 1.77 2.77 9.19
N VAL A 34 1.04 2.12 8.28
CA VAL A 34 -0.18 2.68 7.67
C VAL A 34 -1.25 2.90 8.74
N LEU A 35 -1.45 1.94 9.66
CA LEU A 35 -2.42 2.04 10.76
C LEU A 35 -2.16 3.24 11.68
N GLN A 36 -0.90 3.66 11.86
CA GLN A 36 -0.58 4.86 12.65
C GLN A 36 -0.98 6.18 11.97
N THR A 37 -1.23 6.17 10.66
CA THR A 37 -1.60 7.39 9.90
C THR A 37 -3.11 7.61 9.81
N VAL A 38 -3.90 6.66 10.31
CA VAL A 38 -5.35 6.62 10.20
C VAL A 38 -6.00 6.38 11.56
N ARG A 39 -7.22 6.88 11.74
CA ARG A 39 -8.05 6.67 12.94
C ARG A 39 -9.40 6.09 12.54
N VAL A 40 -9.96 5.20 13.36
CA VAL A 40 -11.35 4.76 13.20
C VAL A 40 -12.29 5.89 13.61
N CYS A 41 -13.16 6.32 12.71
CA CYS A 41 -14.14 7.36 12.95
C CYS A 41 -15.55 6.88 12.57
N GLY A 42 -16.55 7.25 13.37
CA GLY A 42 -17.95 7.19 12.95
C GLY A 42 -18.26 8.23 11.87
N THR A 43 -19.31 8.01 11.10
CA THR A 43 -19.77 8.94 10.04
C THR A 43 -20.83 9.92 10.54
N ASP A 44 -21.20 9.83 11.82
CA ASP A 44 -22.20 10.64 12.48
C ASP A 44 -21.68 12.05 12.85
N VAL A 45 -22.62 12.93 13.23
CA VAL A 45 -22.32 14.32 13.58
C VAL A 45 -21.45 14.42 14.83
N ALA A 46 -21.66 13.57 15.83
CA ALA A 46 -20.89 13.62 17.07
C ALA A 46 -19.41 13.28 16.81
N SER A 47 -19.15 12.24 16.00
CA SER A 47 -17.81 11.86 15.55
C SER A 47 -17.12 13.01 14.79
N ARG A 48 -17.86 13.70 13.91
CA ARG A 48 -17.33 14.84 13.15
C ARG A 48 -16.96 16.02 14.05
N THR A 49 -17.84 16.36 14.98
CA THR A 49 -17.61 17.46 15.94
C THR A 49 -16.43 17.15 16.86
N ALA A 50 -16.29 15.90 17.31
CA ALA A 50 -15.14 15.49 18.11
C ALA A 50 -13.83 15.64 17.32
N TYR A 51 -13.78 15.13 16.09
CA TYR A 51 -12.60 15.27 15.24
C TYR A 51 -12.24 16.74 14.96
N GLN A 52 -13.23 17.58 14.66
CA GLN A 52 -13.00 18.99 14.38
C GLN A 52 -12.49 19.76 15.61
N ARG A 53 -12.92 19.37 16.81
CA ARG A 53 -12.40 19.93 18.06
C ARG A 53 -10.93 19.56 18.28
N ASP A 54 -10.57 18.31 18.00
CA ASP A 54 -9.22 17.79 18.24
C ASP A 54 -8.20 18.26 17.19
N HIS A 55 -8.65 18.45 15.94
CA HIS A 55 -7.77 18.68 14.78
C HIS A 55 -8.02 20.00 14.04
N GLY A 56 -9.04 20.79 14.42
CA GLY A 56 -9.34 22.09 13.82
C GLY A 56 -9.90 22.03 12.39
N ALA A 57 -10.08 20.85 11.82
CA ALA A 57 -10.54 20.65 10.44
C ALA A 57 -11.60 19.55 10.36
N THR A 58 -12.36 19.51 9.27
CA THR A 58 -13.31 18.42 9.04
C THR A 58 -12.57 17.11 8.76
N PRO A 59 -13.10 15.97 9.24
CA PRO A 59 -12.49 14.67 8.99
C PRO A 59 -12.53 14.35 7.50
N SER A 60 -11.40 13.89 6.98
CA SER A 60 -11.32 13.34 5.64
C SER A 60 -11.25 11.82 5.71
N PHE A 61 -12.18 11.16 5.02
CA PHE A 61 -12.28 9.71 5.02
C PHE A 61 -11.44 9.09 3.91
N VAL A 62 -10.73 8.01 4.24
CA VAL A 62 -9.94 7.20 3.30
C VAL A 62 -10.30 5.72 3.46
N THR A 63 -10.10 4.96 2.38
CA THR A 63 -10.16 3.49 2.43
C THR A 63 -8.81 2.89 2.82
N ALA A 64 -8.80 1.60 3.17
CA ALA A 64 -7.57 0.85 3.43
C ALA A 64 -6.59 0.96 2.25
N GLN A 65 -7.09 0.83 1.02
CA GLN A 65 -6.27 0.89 -0.19
C GLN A 65 -5.70 2.29 -0.43
N GLN A 66 -6.49 3.34 -0.20
CA GLN A 66 -6.01 4.72 -0.29
C GLN A 66 -4.95 5.03 0.76
N ALA A 67 -5.11 4.51 1.98
CA ALA A 67 -4.12 4.69 3.04
C ALA A 67 -2.78 4.01 2.70
N VAL A 68 -2.83 2.78 2.19
CA VAL A 68 -1.64 2.06 1.70
C VAL A 68 -1.00 2.81 0.54
N ALA A 69 -1.78 3.23 -0.46
CA ALA A 69 -1.26 3.95 -1.62
C ALA A 69 -0.60 5.28 -1.22
N ALA A 70 -1.21 6.03 -0.30
CA ALA A 70 -0.65 7.27 0.25
C ALA A 70 0.66 7.01 1.02
N TYR A 71 0.73 5.94 1.80
CA TYR A 71 1.96 5.57 2.50
C TYR A 71 3.08 5.23 1.53
N GLN A 72 2.78 4.41 0.50
CA GLN A 72 3.74 3.97 -0.52
C GLN A 72 4.23 5.12 -1.41
N SER A 73 3.37 6.10 -1.70
CA SER A 73 3.76 7.30 -2.44
C SER A 73 4.55 8.32 -1.60
N GLY A 74 4.79 8.02 -0.32
CA GLY A 74 5.48 8.93 0.60
C GLY A 74 4.62 10.11 1.04
N GLN A 75 3.31 10.10 0.73
CA GLN A 75 2.41 11.16 1.17
C GLN A 75 2.34 11.19 2.69
N ARG A 76 2.36 12.40 3.24
CA ARG A 76 2.22 12.67 4.68
C ARG A 76 1.06 13.62 4.89
N TRP A 77 0.26 13.34 5.91
CA TRP A 77 -0.88 14.18 6.27
C TRP A 77 -0.54 14.93 7.55
N ALA A 78 -0.94 16.21 7.61
CA ALA A 78 -0.80 17.02 8.81
C ALA A 78 -1.71 16.56 9.97
N ALA A 79 -2.78 15.83 9.66
CA ALA A 79 -3.73 15.25 10.61
C ALA A 79 -4.07 13.81 10.22
N PRO A 80 -4.38 12.92 11.18
CA PRO A 80 -4.73 11.53 10.91
C PRO A 80 -6.01 11.45 10.08
N ARG A 81 -6.03 10.64 9.03
CA ARG A 81 -7.26 10.48 8.21
C ARG A 81 -8.23 9.54 8.90
N CYS A 82 -9.52 9.82 8.73
CA CYS A 82 -10.56 8.94 9.23
C CYS A 82 -10.75 7.73 8.31
N MET A 83 -11.09 6.60 8.91
CA MET A 83 -11.47 5.38 8.20
C MET A 83 -12.61 4.70 8.97
N THR A 84 -13.50 4.00 8.27
CA THR A 84 -14.56 3.23 8.94
C THR A 84 -13.99 1.98 9.60
N ALA A 85 -14.66 1.45 10.62
CA ALA A 85 -14.24 0.23 11.32
C ALA A 85 -13.98 -0.93 10.34
N HIS A 86 -14.92 -1.18 9.43
CA HIS A 86 -14.77 -2.22 8.40
C HIS A 86 -13.50 -2.07 7.55
N GLN A 87 -13.18 -0.85 7.09
CA GLN A 87 -11.96 -0.64 6.30
C GLN A 87 -10.70 -0.76 7.15
N TYR A 88 -10.76 -0.32 8.41
CA TYR A 88 -9.66 -0.49 9.35
C TYR A 88 -9.36 -1.97 9.60
N ASP A 89 -10.38 -2.81 9.78
CA ASP A 89 -10.22 -4.26 9.96
C ASP A 89 -9.61 -4.93 8.73
N ARG A 90 -10.01 -4.49 7.53
CA ARG A 90 -9.38 -4.93 6.27
C ARG A 90 -7.92 -4.52 6.18
N LEU A 91 -7.55 -3.33 6.68
CA LEU A 91 -6.17 -2.85 6.69
C LEU A 91 -5.31 -3.58 7.73
N ALA A 92 -5.84 -3.76 8.94
CA ALA A 92 -5.20 -4.53 10.00
C ALA A 92 -4.95 -5.97 9.55
N GLY A 93 -5.75 -6.44 8.60
CA GLY A 93 -5.66 -7.78 8.07
C GLY A 93 -6.08 -8.73 9.17
N ALA A 94 -7.39 -8.76 9.47
CA ALA A 94 -7.95 -9.88 10.20
C ALA A 94 -7.36 -11.17 9.61
N PRO A 95 -6.76 -12.06 10.42
CA PRO A 95 -6.28 -13.32 9.90
C PRO A 95 -7.52 -14.02 9.34
N MET A 96 -7.61 -14.12 8.01
CA MET A 96 -8.40 -15.18 7.40
C MET A 96 -7.82 -16.46 7.98
N GLN A 97 -8.48 -16.99 9.01
CA GLN A 97 -8.26 -18.34 9.47
C GLN A 97 -8.26 -19.20 8.21
N ARG A 98 -7.12 -19.80 7.93
CA ARG A 98 -6.98 -20.83 6.92
C ARG A 98 -8.04 -21.86 7.28
N ALA A 99 -9.15 -21.89 6.54
CA ALA A 99 -9.99 -23.07 6.47
C ALA A 99 -9.17 -24.14 5.73
N ALA A 100 -8.18 -24.68 6.44
CA ALA A 100 -7.61 -25.98 6.19
C ALA A 100 -8.15 -26.82 7.34
N LEU A 101 -9.20 -27.57 7.05
CA LEU A 101 -9.58 -28.86 7.63
C LEU A 101 -10.76 -29.40 6.81
#